data_AF-A0A3N9N8J0-F1
#
_entry.id   AF-A0A3N9N8J0-F1
#
_cell.length_a   1.000
_cell.length_b   1.000
_cell.length_c   1.000
_cell.angle_alpha   90.00
_cell.angle_beta   90.00
_cell.angle_gamma   90.00
#
_symmetry.space_group_name_H-M   'P 1'
#
loop_
_entity.id
_entity.type
_entity.pdbx_description
1 polymer ?
#
loop_
_entity_poly.entity_id
_entity_poly.type
_entity_poly.pdbx_seq_one_letter_code
_entity_poly.pdbx_strand_id
1 'polypeptide(L)'
;MNIYVGNLAHDVREDDLRQSFEAFGQIESVSIVKDKYSGESRGFAFIEMPSKNEAQSAIDGLNGKELKGQNLNVNEARPRSDKNRGGGRSGGGRRF
;
A
#
# COMPACT_ATOMS: atom_id res chain seq x y z
N MET A 1 4.31 9.19 -0.77
CA MET A 1 3.35 8.66 0.20
C MET A 1 2.87 7.32 -0.32
N ASN A 2 2.86 6.31 0.55
CA ASN A 2 2.45 4.98 0.14
C ASN A 2 0.99 4.76 0.56
N ILE A 3 0.23 4.17 -0.34
CA ILE A 3 -1.18 3.88 -0.17
C ILE A 3 -1.34 2.36 -0.27
N TYR A 4 -2.09 1.80 0.66
CA TYR A 4 -2.49 0.41 0.68
C TYR A 4 -3.88 0.30 0.11
N VAL A 5 -4.07 -0.62 -0.84
CA VAL A 5 -5.36 -0.93 -1.44
C VAL A 5 -5.63 -2.41 -1.20
N GLY A 6 -6.63 -2.74 -0.38
CA GLY A 6 -7.04 -4.10 -0.06
C GLY A 6 -8.43 -4.44 -0.57
N ASN A 7 -8.81 -5.71 -0.41
CA ASN A 7 -10.07 -6.28 -0.88
C ASN A 7 -10.28 -6.12 -2.40
N LEU A 8 -9.20 -6.30 -3.16
CA LEU A 8 -9.22 -6.29 -4.61
C LEU A 8 -9.77 -7.62 -5.15
N ALA A 9 -10.63 -7.55 -6.17
CA ALA A 9 -11.00 -8.73 -6.94
C ALA A 9 -9.80 -9.30 -7.72
N HIS A 10 -9.84 -10.59 -8.04
CA HIS A 10 -8.75 -11.28 -8.76
C HIS A 10 -8.49 -10.69 -10.15
N ASP A 11 -9.52 -10.10 -10.78
CA ASP A 11 -9.45 -9.44 -12.08
C ASP A 11 -8.88 -8.01 -12.05
N VAL A 12 -8.61 -7.45 -10.86
CA VAL A 12 -8.03 -6.11 -10.73
C VAL A 12 -6.55 -6.14 -11.14
N ARG A 13 -6.19 -5.25 -12.06
CA ARG A 13 -4.83 -5.07 -12.56
C ARG A 13 -4.25 -3.73 -12.11
N GLU A 14 -2.94 -3.59 -12.29
CA GLU A 14 -2.23 -2.35 -11.96
C GLU A 14 -2.80 -1.16 -12.75
N ASP A 15 -3.22 -1.40 -13.99
CA ASP A 15 -3.83 -0.39 -14.86
C ASP A 15 -5.17 0.13 -14.30
N ASP A 16 -6.03 -0.77 -13.81
CA ASP A 16 -7.32 -0.38 -13.18
C ASP A 16 -7.09 0.53 -11.97
N LEU A 17 -6.09 0.19 -11.13
CA LEU A 17 -5.71 0.98 -9.98
C LEU A 17 -5.11 2.32 -10.42
N ARG A 18 -4.19 2.29 -11.39
CA ARG A 18 -3.55 3.48 -11.91
C ARG A 18 -4.60 4.48 -12.40
N GLN A 19 -5.53 4.03 -13.23
CA GLN A 19 -6.57 4.87 -13.81
C GLN A 19 -7.51 5.45 -12.74
N SER A 20 -7.81 4.67 -11.68
CA SER A 20 -8.65 5.13 -10.57
C SER A 20 -7.97 6.19 -9.71
N PHE A 21 -6.67 6.06 -9.48
CA PHE A 21 -5.88 6.97 -8.65
C PHE A 21 -5.36 8.20 -9.45
N GLU A 22 -5.16 8.09 -10.76
CA GLU A 22 -4.77 9.20 -11.65
C GLU A 22 -5.82 10.32 -11.68
N ALA A 23 -7.08 10.01 -11.38
CA ALA A 23 -8.13 11.01 -11.23
C ALA A 23 -7.93 11.95 -10.02
N PHE A 24 -7.15 11.55 -9.03
CA PHE A 24 -6.86 12.31 -7.82
C PHE A 24 -5.48 12.97 -7.83
N GLY A 25 -4.52 12.40 -8.57
CA GLY A 25 -3.17 12.93 -8.66
C GLY A 25 -2.19 12.03 -9.39
N GLN A 26 -0.91 12.39 -9.35
CA GLN A 26 0.12 11.65 -10.08
C GLN A 26 0.55 10.39 -9.32
N ILE A 27 0.73 9.29 -10.04
CA ILE A 27 1.21 8.03 -9.49
C ILE A 27 2.68 7.83 -9.87
N GLU A 28 3.49 7.50 -8.88
CA GLU A 28 4.91 7.20 -9.04
C GLU A 28 5.13 5.72 -9.32
N SER A 29 4.45 4.85 -8.57
CA SER A 29 4.57 3.39 -8.74
C SER A 29 3.31 2.67 -8.27
N VAL A 30 3.02 1.53 -8.91
CA VAL A 30 1.97 0.59 -8.50
C VAL A 30 2.62 -0.78 -8.32
N SER A 31 2.20 -1.54 -7.32
CA SER A 31 2.70 -2.88 -7.06
C SER A 31 1.59 -3.76 -6.49
N ILE A 32 1.09 -4.70 -7.29
CA ILE A 32 0.13 -5.71 -6.83
C ILE A 32 0.86 -6.84 -6.14
N VAL A 33 0.41 -7.20 -4.93
CA VAL A 33 0.96 -8.34 -4.21
C VAL A 33 0.18 -9.59 -4.57
N LYS A 34 0.88 -10.50 -5.25
CA LYS A 34 0.39 -11.83 -5.59
C LYS A 34 1.05 -12.88 -4.71
N ASP A 35 0.33 -13.95 -4.46
CA ASP A 35 0.84 -15.10 -3.74
C ASP A 35 1.88 -15.81 -4.61
N LYS A 36 3.05 -16.11 -4.03
CA LYS A 36 4.18 -16.65 -4.80
C LYS A 36 4.01 -18.13 -5.14
N TYR A 37 3.12 -18.85 -4.46
CA TYR A 37 2.94 -20.28 -4.63
C TYR A 37 1.81 -20.59 -5.62
N SER A 38 0.67 -19.91 -5.45
CA SER A 38 -0.51 -20.05 -6.32
C SER A 38 -0.47 -19.11 -7.53
N GLY A 39 0.30 -18.01 -7.48
CA GLY A 39 0.27 -16.96 -8.48
C GLY A 39 -1.00 -16.08 -8.41
N GLU A 40 -1.90 -16.36 -7.48
CA GLU A 40 -3.16 -15.65 -7.33
C GLU A 40 -2.95 -14.30 -6.64
N SER A 41 -3.69 -13.29 -7.08
CA SER A 41 -3.72 -11.99 -6.39
C SER A 41 -4.13 -12.20 -4.95
N ARG A 42 -3.35 -11.68 -3.99
CA ARG A 42 -3.72 -11.75 -2.56
C ARG A 42 -4.86 -10.79 -2.19
N GLY A 43 -5.45 -10.15 -3.20
CA GLY A 43 -6.48 -9.14 -3.04
C GLY A 43 -5.96 -7.81 -2.50
N PHE A 44 -4.67 -7.49 -2.65
CA PHE A 44 -4.13 -6.20 -2.25
C PHE A 44 -2.96 -5.70 -3.09
N ALA A 45 -2.79 -4.38 -3.10
CA ALA A 45 -1.78 -3.64 -3.84
C ALA A 45 -1.24 -2.47 -3.02
N PHE A 46 -0.09 -1.96 -3.46
CA PHE A 46 0.55 -0.76 -2.93
C PHE A 46 0.72 0.26 -4.05
N ILE A 47 0.43 1.52 -3.76
CA ILE A 47 0.58 2.63 -4.69
C ILE A 47 1.46 3.68 -4.04
N GLU A 48 2.42 4.20 -4.78
CA GLU A 48 3.29 5.28 -4.36
C GLU A 48 2.91 6.55 -5.13
N MET A 49 2.66 7.64 -4.40
CA MET A 49 2.35 8.95 -4.97
C MET A 49 3.32 9.99 -4.41
N PRO A 50 3.81 10.95 -5.22
CA PRO A 50 4.76 11.95 -4.76
C PRO A 50 4.11 12.98 -3.82
N SER A 51 2.82 13.28 -4.01
CA SER A 51 2.07 14.29 -3.25
C SER A 51 1.22 13.66 -2.14
N LYS A 52 1.44 14.09 -0.90
CA LYS A 52 0.65 13.64 0.27
C LYS A 52 -0.82 14.06 0.17
N ASN A 53 -1.08 15.27 -0.32
CA ASN A 53 -2.45 15.80 -0.41
C ASN A 53 -3.29 15.03 -1.44
N GLU A 54 -2.69 14.71 -2.59
CA GLU A 54 -3.33 13.89 -3.64
C GLU A 54 -3.60 12.47 -3.12
N ALA A 55 -2.60 11.87 -2.46
CA ALA A 55 -2.73 10.55 -1.87
C ALA A 55 -3.85 10.47 -0.82
N GLN A 56 -3.95 11.47 0.06
CA GLN A 56 -5.00 11.54 1.07
C GLN A 56 -6.39 11.67 0.43
N SER A 57 -6.51 12.54 -0.59
CA SER A 57 -7.77 12.71 -1.34
C SER A 57 -8.19 11.42 -2.05
N ALA A 58 -7.23 10.67 -2.60
CA ALA A 58 -7.49 9.37 -3.21
C ALA A 58 -7.93 8.33 -2.17
N ILE A 59 -7.30 8.30 -0.99
CA ILE A 59 -7.72 7.44 0.13
C ILE A 59 -9.16 7.73 0.51
N ASP A 60 -9.49 8.99 0.81
CA ASP A 60 -10.83 9.36 1.27
C ASP A 60 -11.90 9.18 0.18
N GLY A 61 -11.54 9.32 -1.10
CA GLY A 61 -12.47 9.19 -2.24
C GLY A 61 -12.66 7.77 -2.78
N LEU A 62 -11.68 6.88 -2.58
CA LEU A 62 -11.72 5.49 -3.07
C LEU A 62 -11.95 4.48 -1.96
N ASN A 63 -11.69 4.81 -0.70
CA ASN A 63 -11.97 3.92 0.41
C ASN A 63 -13.47 3.63 0.52
N GLY A 64 -13.84 2.35 0.51
CA GLY A 64 -15.22 1.89 0.54
C GLY A 64 -15.93 1.88 -0.82
N LYS A 65 -15.30 2.35 -1.90
CA LYS A 65 -15.90 2.27 -3.25
C LYS A 65 -15.99 0.82 -3.72
N GLU A 66 -17.07 0.51 -4.43
CA GLU A 66 -17.22 -0.78 -5.09
C GLU A 66 -16.45 -0.78 -6.42
N LEU A 67 -15.58 -1.78 -6.60
CA LEU A 67 -14.85 -2.01 -7.85
C LEU A 67 -14.92 -3.50 -8.20
N LYS A 68 -15.48 -3.81 -9.38
CA LYS A 68 -15.71 -5.18 -9.86
C LYS A 68 -16.46 -6.06 -8.83
N GLY A 69 -17.44 -5.48 -8.12
CA GLY A 69 -18.27 -6.19 -7.13
C GLY A 69 -17.61 -6.40 -5.76
N GLN A 70 -16.50 -5.72 -5.47
CA GLN A 70 -15.82 -5.75 -4.17
C GLN A 70 -15.59 -4.32 -3.65
N ASN A 71 -15.84 -4.09 -2.36
CA ASN A 71 -15.54 -2.81 -1.74
C ASN A 71 -14.03 -2.67 -1.50
N LEU A 72 -13.42 -1.68 -2.14
CA LEU A 72 -12.01 -1.35 -1.98
C LEU A 72 -11.74 -0.87 -0.55
N ASN A 73 -10.65 -1.34 0.04
CA ASN A 73 -10.16 -0.84 1.31
C ASN A 73 -8.89 -0.02 1.08
N VAL A 74 -9.02 1.30 1.07
CA VAL A 74 -7.91 2.20 0.75
C VAL A 74 -7.45 2.90 2.04
N ASN A 75 -6.17 2.77 2.38
CA ASN A 75 -5.60 3.38 3.58
C ASN A 75 -4.17 3.84 3.36
N GLU A 76 -3.64 4.68 4.25
CA GLU A 76 -2.21 4.99 4.27
C GLU A 76 -1.40 3.69 4.50
N ALA A 77 -0.58 3.32 3.53
CA ALA A 77 0.35 2.21 3.72
C ALA A 77 1.41 2.67 4.70
N ARG A 78 1.54 1.91 5.80
CA ARG A 78 2.68 2.09 6.67
C ARG A 78 3.93 1.84 5.85
N PRO A 79 4.89 2.78 5.80
CA PRO A 79 6.20 2.45 5.24
C PRO A 79 6.66 1.21 6.01
N ARG A 80 7.24 0.23 5.30
CA ARG A 80 8.06 -0.76 6.00
C ARG A 80 9.15 0.05 6.65
N SER A 81 8.95 0.41 7.93
CA SER A 81 10.05 0.80 8.77
C SER A 81 11.01 -0.36 8.67
N ASP A 82 12.14 -0.09 8.04
CA ASP A 82 13.30 -0.95 8.02
C ASP A 82 13.58 -1.27 9.48
N LYS A 83 13.03 -2.39 9.98
CA LYS A 83 13.16 -2.81 11.36
C LYS A 83 14.54 -3.45 11.51
N ASN A 84 15.56 -2.73 11.07
CA ASN A 84 16.95 -2.96 11.36
C ASN A 84 17.48 -1.95 12.40
N ARG A 85 16.59 -1.42 13.23
CA ARG A 85 16.94 -0.69 14.45
C ARG A 85 16.25 -1.35 15.65
N GLY A 86 16.98 -2.21 16.35
CA GLY A 86 16.55 -2.70 17.66
C GLY A 86 17.08 -4.06 18.12
N GLY A 87 18.37 -4.35 17.92
CA GLY A 87 19.05 -5.51 18.53
C GLY A 87 20.35 -5.18 19.26
N GLY A 88 20.69 -3.91 19.45
CA GLY A 88 21.87 -3.49 20.22
C GLY A 88 21.49 -3.28 21.68
N ARG A 89 21.48 -4.34 22.49
CA ARG A 89 21.40 -4.21 23.94
C ARG A 89 22.67 -3.50 24.43
N SER A 90 22.47 -2.30 24.99
CA SER A 90 23.45 -1.60 25.81
C SER A 90 24.02 -2.54 26.89
N GLY A 91 25.22 -3.05 26.65
CA GLY A 91 26.06 -3.67 27.66
C GLY A 91 26.67 -2.57 28.50
N GLY A 92 25.93 -2.15 29.55
CA GLY A 92 26.40 -1.20 30.54
C GLY A 92 27.72 -1.67 31.16
N GLY A 93 28.71 -0.77 31.15
CA GLY A 93 29.94 -0.96 31.90
C GLY A 93 29.64 -1.23 33.36
N ARG A 94 30.16 -2.35 33.88
CA ARG A 94 30.39 -2.55 35.30
C ARG A 94 31.81 -3.08 35.50
N ARG A 95 32.66 -2.10 35.78
CA ARG A 95 33.91 -2.14 36.56
C ARG A 95 33.84 -3.22 37.64
N PHE A 96 34.82 -4.12 37.69
CA PHE A 96 35.54 -4.58 38.89
C PHE A 96 36.89 -5.13 38.42
#